data_AF-A0A242LJZ5-F1
#
_entry.id   AF-A0A242LJZ5-F1
#
_cell.length_a   1.000
_cell.length_b   1.000
_cell.length_c   1.000
_cell.angle_alpha   90.00
_cell.angle_beta   90.00
_cell.angle_gamma   90.00
#
_symmetry.space_group_name_H-M   'P 1'
#
loop_
_entity.id
_entity.type
_entity.pdbx_description
1 polymer ?
#
loop_
_entity_poly.entity_id
_entity_poly.type
_entity_poly.pdbx_seq_one_letter_code
_entity_poly.pdbx_strand_id
1 'polypeptide(L)'
;MNKQEFLYQLEEGLIRLNESEKNQFILYYDELIEDYLEDGASEAEAVSKLGKPSRIASKILEEAFEERSFQKKKLSPLMVVLLIIGFPLWGSILLTAILLILSAYIIIWCLPFTTGMFAVLGLGASIFSVCASFFAIQDGVYIAVTQMGISIFVLGLALLSGLATLNLANHFIKASKRFSGKIFGLFEGRGLSL
;
A
#
# COMPACT_ATOMS: atom_id res chain seq x y z
N MET A 1 -45.69 -1.29 -30.53
CA MET A 1 -44.29 -0.85 -30.52
C MET A 1 -43.79 -0.99 -31.93
N ASN A 2 -43.08 0.01 -32.43
CA ASN A 2 -42.43 -0.10 -33.72
C ASN A 2 -41.01 -0.71 -33.59
N LYS A 3 -40.41 -1.17 -34.70
CA LYS A 3 -39.06 -1.74 -34.78
C LYS A 3 -38.02 -0.88 -34.05
N GLN A 4 -38.01 0.43 -34.34
CA GLN A 4 -37.08 1.38 -33.71
C GLN A 4 -37.26 1.47 -32.19
N GLU A 5 -38.50 1.49 -31.69
CA GLU A 5 -38.77 1.52 -30.25
C GLU A 5 -38.33 0.23 -29.55
N PHE A 6 -38.45 -0.92 -30.22
CA PHE A 6 -38.02 -2.19 -29.68
C PHE A 6 -36.51 -2.26 -29.53
N LEU A 7 -35.76 -1.89 -30.57
CA LEU A 7 -34.29 -1.90 -30.56
C LEU A 7 -33.74 -0.90 -29.54
N TYR A 8 -34.32 0.29 -29.43
CA TYR A 8 -33.94 1.27 -28.42
C TYR A 8 -34.11 0.73 -26.99
N GLN A 9 -35.26 0.11 -26.69
CA GLN A 9 -35.50 -0.48 -25.37
C GLN A 9 -34.62 -1.70 -25.08
N LEU A 10 -34.24 -2.46 -26.12
CA LEU A 10 -33.29 -3.57 -26.00
C LEU A 10 -31.88 -3.03 -25.68
N GLU A 11 -31.46 -1.96 -26.37
CA GLU A 11 -30.18 -1.30 -26.16
C GLU A 11 -30.04 -0.75 -24.73
N GLU A 12 -31.07 -0.05 -24.23
CA GLU A 12 -31.12 0.43 -22.85
C GLU A 12 -31.03 -0.72 -21.84
N GLY A 13 -31.68 -1.85 -22.15
CA GLY A 13 -31.62 -3.06 -21.32
C GLY A 13 -30.23 -3.70 -21.28
N LEU A 14 -29.41 -3.52 -22.31
CA LEU A 14 -28.08 -4.11 -22.45
C LEU A 14 -26.93 -3.17 -22.01
N ILE A 15 -27.22 -2.10 -21.27
CA ILE A 15 -26.23 -1.10 -20.81
C ILE A 15 -25.05 -1.69 -20.01
N ARG A 16 -25.21 -2.90 -19.47
CA ARG A 16 -24.16 -3.59 -18.69
C ARG A 16 -23.15 -4.38 -19.54
N LEU A 17 -23.38 -4.50 -20.86
CA LEU A 17 -22.44 -5.12 -21.81
C LEU A 17 -21.51 -4.08 -22.43
N ASN A 18 -20.40 -4.53 -23.01
CA ASN A 18 -19.51 -3.65 -23.75
C ASN A 18 -20.19 -3.19 -25.06
N GLU A 19 -19.82 -2.01 -25.56
CA GLU A 19 -20.38 -1.42 -26.80
C GLU A 19 -20.34 -2.38 -28.00
N SER A 20 -19.26 -3.15 -28.17
CA SER A 20 -19.15 -4.13 -29.26
C SER A 20 -20.16 -5.28 -29.14
N GLU A 21 -20.36 -5.81 -27.93
CA GLU A 21 -21.31 -6.92 -27.68
C GLU A 21 -22.74 -6.42 -27.83
N LYS A 22 -23.02 -5.22 -27.31
CA LYS A 22 -24.31 -4.54 -27.43
C LYS A 22 -24.70 -4.41 -28.91
N ASN A 23 -23.83 -3.83 -29.74
CA ASN A 23 -24.09 -3.68 -31.17
C ASN A 23 -24.33 -5.01 -31.89
N GLN A 24 -23.62 -6.07 -31.50
CA GLN A 24 -23.83 -7.40 -32.08
C GLN A 24 -25.23 -7.95 -31.76
N PHE A 25 -25.70 -7.80 -30.52
CA PHE A 25 -27.07 -8.21 -30.16
C PHE A 25 -28.11 -7.35 -30.85
N ILE A 26 -27.91 -6.04 -30.95
CA ILE A 26 -28.84 -5.14 -31.64
C ILE A 26 -28.96 -5.51 -33.12
N LEU A 27 -27.84 -5.71 -33.82
CA LEU A 27 -27.83 -6.15 -35.23
C LEU A 27 -28.54 -7.49 -35.43
N TYR A 28 -28.30 -8.44 -34.53
CA TYR A 28 -28.95 -9.76 -34.61
C TYR A 28 -30.49 -9.66 -34.52
N TYR A 29 -31.01 -8.86 -33.59
CA TYR A 29 -32.46 -8.67 -33.48
C TYR A 29 -33.03 -7.77 -34.59
N ASP A 30 -32.22 -6.88 -35.16
CA ASP A 30 -32.58 -6.06 -36.32
C ASP A 30 -32.83 -6.94 -37.55
N GLU A 31 -31.88 -7.84 -37.88
CA GLU A 31 -32.00 -8.84 -38.95
C GLU A 31 -33.21 -9.76 -38.72
N LEU A 32 -33.42 -10.23 -37.48
CA LEU A 32 -34.54 -11.12 -37.15
C LEU A 32 -35.91 -10.46 -37.35
N ILE A 33 -36.01 -9.14 -37.10
CA ILE A 33 -37.24 -8.39 -37.36
C ILE A 33 -37.42 -8.19 -38.87
N GLU A 34 -36.34 -7.96 -39.62
CA GLU A 34 -36.39 -7.85 -41.08
C GLU A 34 -36.85 -9.14 -41.75
N ASP A 35 -36.38 -10.31 -41.30
CA ASP A 35 -36.85 -11.61 -41.80
C ASP A 35 -38.38 -11.75 -41.65
N TYR A 36 -38.94 -11.34 -40.51
CA TYR A 36 -40.39 -11.39 -40.31
C TYR A 36 -41.15 -10.41 -41.21
N LEU A 37 -40.56 -9.27 -41.54
CA LEU A 37 -41.14 -8.30 -42.47
C LEU A 37 -41.12 -8.83 -43.91
N GLU A 38 -40.04 -9.49 -44.32
CA GLU A 38 -39.92 -10.16 -45.62
C GLU A 38 -40.94 -11.29 -45.78
N ASP A 39 -41.24 -12.02 -44.71
CA ASP A 39 -42.30 -13.04 -44.65
C ASP A 39 -43.73 -12.44 -44.63
N GLY A 40 -43.87 -11.12 -44.75
CA GLY A 40 -45.14 -10.42 -44.87
C GLY A 40 -45.83 -10.10 -43.54
N ALA A 41 -45.13 -10.21 -42.40
CA ALA A 41 -45.65 -9.72 -41.13
C ALA A 41 -45.56 -8.19 -41.06
N SER A 42 -46.45 -7.55 -40.31
CA SER A 42 -46.30 -6.13 -39.99
C SER A 42 -45.26 -5.91 -38.88
N GLU A 43 -44.65 -4.72 -38.81
CA GLU A 43 -43.65 -4.37 -37.78
C GLU A 43 -44.14 -4.67 -36.36
N ALA A 44 -45.41 -4.34 -36.09
CA ALA A 44 -46.04 -4.58 -34.78
C ALA A 44 -46.20 -6.08 -34.47
N GLU A 45 -46.42 -6.91 -35.49
CA GLU A 45 -46.62 -8.34 -35.35
C GLU A 45 -45.28 -9.08 -35.19
N ALA A 46 -44.24 -8.66 -35.91
CA ALA A 46 -42.88 -9.14 -35.77
C ALA A 46 -42.34 -8.92 -34.35
N VAL A 47 -42.47 -7.68 -33.84
CA VAL A 47 -42.05 -7.32 -32.48
C VAL A 47 -42.89 -8.07 -31.42
N SER A 48 -44.19 -8.27 -31.67
CA SER A 48 -45.05 -9.02 -30.75
C SER A 48 -44.67 -10.51 -30.66
N LYS A 49 -44.15 -11.11 -31.74
CA LYS A 49 -43.67 -12.51 -31.73
C LYS A 49 -42.39 -12.68 -30.90
N LEU A 50 -41.48 -11.70 -30.95
CA LEU A 50 -40.24 -11.70 -30.18
C LEU A 50 -40.48 -11.48 -28.68
N GLY A 51 -41.52 -10.73 -28.33
CA GLY A 51 -41.94 -10.48 -26.96
C GLY A 51 -41.38 -9.17 -26.40
N LYS A 52 -41.22 -9.09 -25.08
CA LYS A 52 -40.81 -7.84 -24.40
C LYS A 52 -39.28 -7.65 -24.43
N PRO A 53 -38.75 -6.54 -24.95
CA PRO A 53 -37.30 -6.30 -25.05
C PRO A 53 -36.60 -6.36 -23.69
N SER A 54 -37.21 -5.88 -22.60
CA SER A 54 -36.62 -5.96 -21.25
C SER A 54 -36.39 -7.41 -20.78
N ARG A 55 -37.26 -8.36 -21.19
CA ARG A 55 -37.13 -9.78 -20.82
C ARG A 55 -36.01 -10.45 -21.62
N ILE A 56 -35.83 -10.04 -22.87
CA ILE A 56 -34.74 -10.49 -23.74
C ILE A 56 -33.41 -9.98 -23.18
N ALA A 57 -33.32 -8.68 -22.89
CA ALA A 57 -32.14 -8.07 -22.29
C ALA A 57 -31.75 -8.76 -20.97
N SER A 58 -32.72 -9.03 -20.10
CA SER A 58 -32.47 -9.72 -18.82
C SER A 58 -31.87 -11.11 -19.01
N LYS A 59 -32.38 -11.89 -19.98
CA LYS A 59 -31.85 -13.22 -20.30
C LYS A 59 -30.43 -13.15 -20.86
N ILE A 60 -30.18 -12.25 -21.81
CA ILE A 60 -28.85 -12.07 -22.41
C ILE A 60 -27.83 -11.68 -21.33
N LEU A 61 -28.22 -10.78 -20.41
CA LEU A 61 -27.36 -10.41 -19.29
C LEU A 61 -27.13 -11.58 -18.35
N GLU A 62 -28.16 -12.33 -17.97
CA GLU A 62 -28.03 -13.51 -17.10
C GLU A 62 -27.03 -14.52 -17.68
N GLU A 63 -27.17 -14.86 -18.95
CA GLU A 63 -26.29 -15.79 -19.66
C GLU A 63 -24.86 -15.25 -19.79
N ALA A 64 -24.70 -13.98 -20.17
CA ALA A 64 -23.38 -13.33 -20.28
C ALA A 64 -22.67 -13.21 -18.92
N PHE A 65 -23.40 -12.94 -17.84
CA PHE A 65 -22.84 -12.85 -16.49
C PHE A 65 -22.51 -14.22 -15.91
N GLU A 66 -23.33 -15.24 -16.17
CA GLU A 66 -23.00 -16.62 -15.80
C GLU A 66 -21.70 -17.05 -16.48
N GLU A 67 -21.58 -16.92 -17.80
CA GLU A 67 -20.35 -17.28 -18.53
C GLU A 67 -19.11 -16.53 -18.01
N ARG A 68 -19.22 -15.23 -17.76
CA ARG A 68 -18.12 -14.43 -17.19
C ARG A 68 -17.75 -14.83 -15.77
N SER A 69 -18.72 -15.23 -14.95
CA SER A 69 -18.47 -15.70 -13.57
C SER A 69 -17.70 -17.03 -13.54
N PHE A 70 -17.89 -17.88 -14.57
CA PHE A 70 -17.16 -19.14 -14.74
C PHE A 70 -15.83 -18.97 -15.49
N GLN A 71 -15.62 -17.88 -16.23
CA GLN A 71 -14.30 -17.47 -16.74
C GLN A 71 -13.40 -16.90 -15.63
N LYS A 72 -13.30 -17.61 -14.49
CA LYS A 72 -12.13 -17.48 -13.64
C LYS A 72 -10.94 -17.98 -14.47
N LYS A 73 -10.02 -17.07 -14.81
CA LYS A 73 -8.72 -17.41 -15.43
C LYS A 73 -8.22 -18.70 -14.80
N LYS A 74 -8.15 -19.78 -15.59
CA LYS A 74 -7.63 -21.07 -15.14
C LYS A 74 -6.15 -20.86 -14.82
N LEU A 75 -5.87 -20.59 -13.54
CA LEU A 75 -4.50 -20.61 -13.05
C LEU A 75 -3.97 -22.02 -13.30
N SER A 76 -2.78 -22.11 -13.89
CA SER A 76 -2.13 -23.39 -14.14
C SER A 76 -2.14 -24.23 -12.85
N PRO A 77 -2.48 -25.54 -12.89
CA PRO A 77 -2.44 -26.42 -11.71
C PRO A 77 -1.08 -26.37 -11.01
N LEU A 78 0.00 -26.21 -11.78
CA LEU A 78 1.34 -26.01 -11.24
C LEU A 78 1.47 -24.69 -10.48
N MET A 79 0.85 -23.62 -10.95
CA MET A 79 0.86 -22.34 -10.25
C MET A 79 0.03 -22.39 -8.97
N VAL A 80 -1.09 -23.13 -8.96
CA VAL A 80 -1.89 -23.35 -7.75
C VAL A 80 -1.15 -24.22 -6.74
N VAL A 81 -0.49 -25.29 -7.17
CA VAL A 81 0.36 -26.15 -6.30
C VAL A 81 1.56 -25.37 -5.77
N LEU A 82 2.22 -24.58 -6.62
CA LEU A 82 3.32 -23.71 -6.21
C LEU A 82 2.84 -22.59 -5.30
N LEU A 83 1.60 -22.12 -5.43
CA LEU A 83 0.99 -21.15 -4.52
C LEU A 83 0.60 -21.80 -3.20
N ILE A 84 0.13 -23.05 -3.17
CA ILE A 84 -0.22 -23.77 -1.93
C ILE A 84 1.01 -24.19 -1.13
N ILE A 85 2.03 -24.74 -1.80
CA ILE A 85 3.33 -25.07 -1.19
C ILE A 85 4.11 -23.77 -0.90
N GLY A 86 3.94 -22.77 -1.76
CA GLY A 86 4.50 -21.46 -1.57
C GLY A 86 3.83 -20.71 -0.43
N PHE A 87 2.54 -20.87 -0.15
CA PHE A 87 1.82 -20.10 0.86
C PHE A 87 2.51 -20.10 2.25
N PRO A 88 2.95 -21.25 2.80
CA PRO A 88 3.74 -21.26 4.02
C PRO A 88 5.15 -20.66 3.84
N LEU A 89 5.74 -20.74 2.65
CA LEU A 89 7.06 -20.17 2.33
C LEU A 89 7.02 -18.64 2.17
N TRP A 90 6.05 -18.10 1.43
CA TRP A 90 5.83 -16.66 1.24
C TRP A 90 5.53 -15.98 2.57
N GLY A 91 4.72 -16.62 3.43
CA GLY A 91 4.48 -16.14 4.79
C GLY A 91 5.77 -16.05 5.61
N SER A 92 6.60 -17.11 5.58
CA SER A 92 7.87 -17.14 6.31
C SER A 92 8.90 -16.14 5.74
N ILE A 93 8.98 -15.97 4.42
CA ILE A 93 9.87 -15.01 3.75
C ILE A 93 9.44 -13.57 4.07
N LEU A 94 8.15 -13.27 3.99
CA LEU A 94 7.61 -11.97 4.32
C LEU A 94 7.85 -11.64 5.80
N LEU A 95 7.59 -12.60 6.69
CA LEU A 95 7.86 -12.46 8.12
C LEU A 95 9.35 -12.21 8.39
N THR A 96 10.24 -12.95 7.73
CA THR A 96 11.69 -12.77 7.85
C THR A 96 12.11 -11.40 7.36
N ALA A 97 11.57 -10.92 6.23
CA ALA A 97 11.85 -9.59 5.71
C ALA A 97 11.41 -8.49 6.68
N ILE A 98 10.21 -8.62 7.26
CA ILE A 98 9.70 -7.69 8.28
C ILE A 98 10.62 -7.69 9.51
N LEU A 99 10.99 -8.87 10.01
CA LEU A 99 11.89 -9.02 11.15
C LEU A 99 13.27 -8.43 10.88
N LEU A 100 13.82 -8.59 9.67
CA LEU A 100 15.10 -8.00 9.26
C LEU A 100 15.04 -6.47 9.22
N ILE A 101 13.96 -5.91 8.68
CA ILE A 101 13.76 -4.46 8.66
C ILE A 101 13.64 -3.94 10.10
N LEU A 102 12.88 -4.65 10.94
CA LEU A 102 12.73 -4.31 12.36
C LEU A 102 14.07 -4.40 13.10
N SER A 103 14.86 -5.45 12.89
CA SER A 103 16.16 -5.61 13.53
C SER A 103 17.14 -4.53 13.10
N ALA A 104 17.18 -4.21 11.79
CA ALA A 104 17.98 -3.11 11.28
C ALA A 104 17.56 -1.78 11.90
N TYR A 105 16.25 -1.53 12.03
CA TYR A 105 15.73 -0.34 12.68
C TYR A 105 16.15 -0.25 14.16
N ILE A 106 16.07 -1.35 14.90
CA ILE A 106 16.51 -1.42 16.30
C ILE A 106 18.01 -1.14 16.43
N ILE A 107 18.85 -1.77 15.60
CA ILE A 107 20.31 -1.55 15.62
C ILE A 107 20.64 -0.08 15.33
N ILE A 108 19.96 0.51 14.35
CA ILE A 108 20.14 1.92 13.99
C ILE A 108 19.73 2.84 15.14
N TRP A 109 18.64 2.53 15.86
CA TRP A 109 18.20 3.29 17.04
C TRP A 109 19.00 3.01 18.31
N CYS A 110 19.71 1.88 18.39
CA CYS A 110 20.58 1.56 19.51
C CYS A 110 21.77 2.52 19.61
N LEU A 111 22.31 2.99 18.48
CA LEU A 111 23.42 3.94 18.44
C LEU A 111 23.10 5.29 19.12
N PRO A 112 22.03 6.02 18.73
CA PRO A 112 21.66 7.26 19.40
C PRO A 112 21.19 7.02 20.85
N PHE A 113 20.59 5.86 21.14
CA PHE A 113 20.17 5.53 22.49
C PHE A 113 21.35 5.35 23.45
N THR A 114 22.36 4.57 23.06
CA THR A 114 23.56 4.32 23.89
C THR A 114 24.40 5.58 24.07
N THR A 115 24.60 6.36 23.00
CA THR A 115 25.32 7.65 23.06
C THR A 115 24.56 8.70 23.86
N GLY A 116 23.23 8.74 23.77
CA GLY A 116 22.39 9.59 24.62
C GLY A 116 22.44 9.21 26.10
N MET A 117 22.39 7.91 26.42
CA MET A 117 22.56 7.43 27.81
C MET A 117 23.94 7.76 28.37
N PHE A 118 25.00 7.60 27.56
CA PHE A 118 26.34 8.00 27.96
C PHE A 118 26.44 9.49 28.25
N ALA A 119 25.77 10.33 27.45
CA ALA A 119 25.71 11.77 27.71
C ALA A 119 24.99 12.09 29.03
N VAL A 120 23.81 11.51 29.28
CA VAL A 120 23.04 11.77 30.52
C VAL A 120 23.79 11.30 31.76
N LEU A 121 24.32 10.08 31.75
CA LEU A 121 25.10 9.53 32.85
C LEU A 121 26.41 10.30 33.04
N GLY A 122 27.07 10.69 31.96
CA GLY A 122 28.29 11.49 31.99
C GLY A 122 28.06 12.88 32.61
N LEU A 123 26.95 13.53 32.32
CA LEU A 123 26.57 14.80 32.97
C LEU A 123 26.31 14.61 34.47
N GLY A 124 25.53 13.59 34.84
CA GLY A 124 25.25 13.29 36.25
C GLY A 124 26.51 12.95 37.04
N ALA A 125 27.38 12.10 36.47
CA ALA A 125 28.65 11.71 37.05
C ALA A 125 29.61 12.91 37.19
N SER A 126 29.60 13.84 36.23
CA SER A 126 30.44 15.05 36.30
C SER A 126 30.00 15.96 37.44
N ILE A 127 28.69 16.19 37.61
CA ILE A 127 28.15 17.01 38.69
C ILE A 127 28.47 16.37 40.05
N PHE A 128 28.23 15.06 40.18
CA PHE A 128 28.53 14.33 41.43
C PHE A 128 30.03 14.36 41.76
N SER A 129 30.89 14.16 40.75
CA SER A 129 32.34 14.18 40.91
C SER A 129 32.86 15.54 41.37
N VAL A 130 32.31 16.65 40.84
CA VAL A 130 32.66 18.01 41.28
C VAL A 130 32.28 18.24 42.75
N CYS A 131 31.09 17.80 43.17
CA CYS A 131 30.69 17.87 44.58
C CYS A 131 31.58 17.02 45.49
N ALA A 132 31.95 15.81 45.05
CA ALA A 132 32.85 14.93 45.79
C ALA A 132 34.28 15.50 45.89
N SER A 133 34.74 16.28 44.90
CA SER A 133 36.07 16.89 44.93
C SER A 133 36.25 17.87 46.10
N PHE A 134 35.18 18.53 46.56
CA PHE A 134 35.24 19.41 47.73
C PHE A 134 35.48 18.64 49.04
N PHE A 135 34.98 17.41 49.15
CA PHE A 135 35.24 16.55 50.30
C PHE A 135 36.64 15.94 50.25
N ALA A 136 37.14 15.61 49.06
CA ALA A 136 38.47 15.03 48.85
C ALA A 136 39.64 15.96 49.19
N ILE A 137 39.40 17.26 49.43
CA ILE A 137 40.41 18.21 49.90
C ILE A 137 41.02 17.76 51.24
N GLN A 138 40.24 17.03 52.06
CA GLN A 138 40.70 16.50 53.35
C GLN A 138 41.78 15.42 53.22
N ASP A 139 41.73 14.62 52.13
CA ASP A 139 42.69 13.54 51.86
C ASP A 139 43.95 14.04 51.10
N GLY A 140 43.86 15.23 50.50
CA GLY A 140 44.99 15.92 49.88
C GLY A 140 44.60 16.75 48.66
N VAL A 141 45.18 17.94 48.55
CA VAL A 141 44.90 18.90 47.45
C VAL A 141 45.16 18.29 46.06
N TYR A 142 46.15 17.41 45.94
CA TYR A 142 46.47 16.73 44.68
C TYR A 142 45.34 15.81 44.19
N ILE A 143 44.60 15.17 45.10
CA ILE A 143 43.45 14.30 44.78
C ILE A 143 42.28 15.15 44.29
N ALA A 144 42.01 16.27 44.97
CA ALA A 144 40.94 17.19 44.56
C ALA A 144 41.17 17.79 43.16
N VAL A 145 42.42 18.17 42.84
CA VAL A 145 42.77 18.76 41.53
C VAL A 145 42.68 17.73 40.40
N THR A 146 43.17 16.50 40.60
CA THR A 146 43.07 15.45 39.57
C THR A 146 41.62 15.03 39.35
N GLN A 147 40.82 14.94 40.41
CA GLN A 147 39.39 14.63 40.32
C GLN A 147 38.60 15.73 39.60
N MET A 148 38.90 17.01 39.84
CA MET A 148 38.32 18.11 39.06
C MET A 148 38.69 18.01 37.57
N GLY A 149 39.95 17.71 37.24
CA GLY A 149 40.39 17.49 35.86
C GLY A 149 39.61 16.36 35.16
N ILE A 150 39.42 15.23 35.84
CA ILE A 150 38.64 14.09 35.33
C ILE A 150 37.17 14.49 35.11
N SER A 151 36.58 15.25 36.02
CA SER A 151 35.18 15.68 35.88
C SER A 151 34.94 16.60 34.68
N ILE A 152 35.84 17.57 34.42
CA ILE A 152 35.78 18.42 33.21
C ILE A 152 35.95 17.59 31.94
N PHE A 153 36.85 16.61 31.96
CA PHE A 153 37.09 15.74 30.80
C PHE A 153 35.86 14.87 30.48
N VAL A 154 35.24 14.27 31.49
CA VAL A 154 34.01 13.47 31.36
C VAL A 154 32.84 14.34 30.90
N LEU A 155 32.73 15.58 31.40
CA LEU A 155 31.71 16.53 30.97
C LEU A 155 31.88 16.89 29.49
N GLY A 156 33.11 17.11 29.03
CA GLY A 156 33.42 17.34 27.62
C GLY A 156 33.01 16.16 26.72
N LEU A 157 33.31 14.93 27.14
CA LEU A 157 32.88 13.72 26.43
C LEU A 157 31.36 13.53 26.43
N ALA A 158 30.69 13.87 27.53
CA ALA A 158 29.23 13.82 27.65
C ALA A 158 28.55 14.81 26.69
N LEU A 159 29.06 16.04 26.58
CA LEU A 159 28.53 17.03 25.64
C LEU A 159 28.79 16.65 24.18
N LEU A 160 29.99 16.15 23.86
CA LEU A 160 30.32 15.68 22.51
C LEU A 160 29.44 14.49 22.08
N SER A 161 29.21 13.53 22.97
CA SER A 161 28.33 12.39 22.70
C SER A 161 26.86 12.83 22.55
N GLY A 162 26.39 13.80 23.34
CA GLY A 162 25.08 14.41 23.16
C GLY A 162 24.92 15.09 21.79
N LEU A 163 25.90 15.88 21.37
CA LEU A 163 25.89 16.53 20.04
C LEU A 163 25.94 15.51 18.90
N ALA A 164 26.76 14.45 19.03
CA ALA A 164 26.82 13.37 18.06
C ALA A 164 25.46 12.67 17.92
N THR A 165 24.76 12.44 19.03
CA THR A 165 23.41 11.87 19.07
C THR A 165 22.42 12.72 18.28
N LEU A 166 22.41 14.04 18.52
CA LEU A 166 21.51 14.97 17.82
C LEU A 166 21.81 15.05 16.32
N ASN A 167 23.08 15.02 15.93
CA ASN A 167 23.47 15.05 14.53
C ASN A 167 23.05 13.75 13.80
N LEU A 168 23.26 12.59 14.42
CA LEU A 168 22.79 11.31 13.89
C LEU A 168 21.26 11.29 13.74
N ALA A 169 20.53 11.73 14.76
CA ALA A 169 19.07 11.78 14.74
C ALA A 169 18.55 12.69 13.61
N ASN A 170 19.16 13.87 13.43
CA ASN A 170 18.79 14.78 12.35
C ASN A 170 19.08 14.22 10.96
N HIS A 171 20.21 13.53 10.78
CA HIS A 171 20.55 12.88 9.51
C HIS A 171 19.52 11.79 9.17
N PHE A 172 19.07 11.05 10.18
CA PHE A 172 18.07 10.00 10.02
C PHE A 172 16.68 10.56 9.69
N ILE A 173 16.24 11.61 10.37
CA ILE A 173 14.97 12.30 10.07
C ILE A 173 14.98 12.84 8.63
N LYS A 174 16.10 13.42 8.18
CA LYS A 174 16.24 13.88 6.80
C LYS A 174 16.20 12.72 5.79
N ALA A 175 16.86 11.60 6.09
CA ALA A 175 16.82 10.41 5.24
C ALA A 175 15.38 9.84 5.13
N SER A 176 14.67 9.75 6.25
CA SER A 176 13.28 9.30 6.31
C SER A 176 12.34 10.22 5.54
N LYS A 177 12.44 11.55 5.74
CA LYS A 177 11.67 12.54 4.97
C LYS A 177 11.96 12.46 3.47
N ARG A 178 13.22 12.25 3.07
CA ARG A 178 13.61 12.11 1.66
C ARG A 178 13.05 10.85 1.02
N PHE A 179 12.94 9.76 1.79
CA PHE A 179 12.34 8.52 1.33
C PHE A 179 10.82 8.67 1.16
N SER A 180 10.15 9.26 2.16
CA SER A 180 8.72 9.56 2.10
C SER A 180 8.36 10.52 0.96
N GLY A 181 9.12 11.59 0.76
CA GLY A 181 8.91 12.53 -0.34
C GLY A 181 9.14 11.91 -1.74
N LYS A 182 10.10 10.97 -1.86
CA LYS A 182 10.29 10.22 -3.12
C LYS A 182 9.13 9.27 -3.42
N ILE A 183 8.59 8.60 -2.40
CA ILE A 183 7.44 7.71 -2.56
C ILE A 183 6.20 8.54 -2.91
N PHE A 184 5.98 9.66 -2.22
CA PHE A 184 4.85 10.55 -2.49
C PHE A 184 4.95 11.17 -3.89
N GLY A 185 6.13 11.63 -4.32
CA GLY A 185 6.34 12.12 -5.69
C GLY A 185 6.19 11.04 -6.77
N LEU A 186 6.46 9.76 -6.45
CA LEU A 186 6.17 8.63 -7.34
C LEU A 186 4.67 8.33 -7.47
N PHE A 187 3.89 8.60 -6.43
CA PHE A 187 2.43 8.48 -6.45
C PHE A 187 1.77 9.67 -7.15
N GLU A 188 2.25 10.89 -6.89
CA GLU A 188 1.71 12.11 -7.49
C GLU A 188 2.06 12.25 -8.97
N GLY A 189 3.25 11.79 -9.39
CA GLY A 189 3.63 11.69 -10.81
C GLY A 189 2.88 10.62 -11.62
N ARG A 190 2.07 9.77 -10.98
CA ARG A 190 1.26 8.72 -11.64
C ARG A 190 -0.23 9.05 -11.74
N GLY A 191 -0.67 10.26 -11.38
CA GLY A 191 -2.04 10.70 -11.64
C GLY A 191 -3.12 9.87 -10.95
N LEU A 192 -2.85 9.32 -9.77
CA LEU A 192 -3.89 8.76 -8.91
C LEU A 192 -4.27 9.81 -7.87
N SER A 193 -5.04 10.81 -8.32
CA SER A 193 -5.94 11.55 -7.46
C SER A 193 -7.04 10.59 -6.99
N LEU A 194 -6.95 10.16 -5.73
CA LEU A 194 -8.09 9.70 -4.95
C LEU A 194 -8.58 10.86 -4.10
#